data_AF-A0A9E0TZ35-F1
#
_entry.id   AF-A0A9E0TZ35-F1
#
_cell.length_a   1.000
_cell.length_b   1.000
_cell.length_c   1.000
_cell.angle_alpha   90.00
_cell.angle_beta   90.00
_cell.angle_gamma   90.00
#
_symmetry.space_group_name_H-M   'P 1'
#
loop_
_entity.id
_entity.type
_entity.pdbx_description
1 polymer ?
#
loop_
_entity_poly.entity_id
_entity_poly.type
_entity_poly.pdbx_seq_one_letter_code
_entity_poly.pdbx_strand_id
1 'polypeptide(L)'
;MATSKPIRSMGKAAEAQERVETATTVDKFEETKDLAQPPTPTPSTPKPMIGRLSPQLSCTISQEDKEKLTALTLRLSMRKGKALNTSTIIRALIRIGEKYEEELEI
;
A
#
# COMPACT_ATOMS: atom_id res chain seq x y z
N MET A 1 5.57 20.87 -80.56
CA MET A 1 5.56 20.07 -79.31
C MET A 1 4.26 20.38 -78.57
N ALA A 2 3.36 19.40 -78.44
CA ALA A 2 2.08 19.57 -77.74
C ALA A 2 2.21 19.04 -76.31
N THR A 3 2.07 19.92 -75.32
CA THR A 3 2.12 19.58 -73.89
C THR A 3 0.78 18.98 -73.45
N SER A 4 0.77 17.69 -73.11
CA SER A 4 -0.40 16.99 -72.57
C SER A 4 -0.79 17.56 -71.20
N LYS A 5 -2.01 18.07 -71.08
CA LYS A 5 -2.59 18.52 -69.80
C LYS A 5 -2.90 17.30 -68.91
N PRO A 6 -2.57 17.31 -67.61
CA PRO A 6 -2.87 16.21 -66.71
C PRO A 6 -4.38 16.14 -66.41
N ILE A 7 -5.02 15.03 -66.78
CA ILE A 7 -6.41 14.72 -66.46
C ILE A 7 -6.48 14.26 -64.99
N ARG A 8 -7.14 15.02 -64.12
CA ARG A 8 -7.39 14.64 -62.72
C ARG A 8 -8.56 13.65 -62.69
N SER A 9 -8.28 12.37 -62.51
CA SER A 9 -9.30 11.33 -62.37
C SER A 9 -9.96 11.43 -60.99
N MET A 10 -11.24 11.79 -60.96
CA MET A 10 -12.09 11.84 -59.76
C MET A 10 -12.42 10.45 -59.17
N GLY A 11 -12.19 9.36 -59.92
CA GLY A 11 -12.53 8.00 -59.47
C GLY A 11 -11.66 7.49 -58.32
N LYS A 12 -10.39 7.93 -58.24
CA LYS A 12 -9.46 7.48 -57.18
C LYS A 12 -9.67 8.17 -55.82
N ALA A 13 -10.42 9.27 -55.78
CA ALA A 13 -10.75 9.94 -54.52
C ALA A 13 -11.89 9.21 -53.78
N ALA A 14 -12.85 8.64 -54.52
CA ALA A 14 -13.95 7.85 -53.95
C ALA A 14 -13.45 6.55 -53.31
N GLU A 15 -12.56 5.80 -53.99
CA GLU A 15 -11.94 4.58 -53.43
C GLU A 15 -11.08 4.84 -52.19
N ALA A 16 -10.48 6.03 -52.08
CA ALA A 16 -9.71 6.42 -50.90
C ALA A 16 -10.60 6.72 -49.70
N GLN A 17 -11.83 7.19 -49.93
CA GLN A 17 -12.79 7.55 -48.88
C GLN A 17 -13.50 6.30 -48.33
N GLU A 18 -13.88 5.36 -49.20
CA GLU A 18 -14.51 4.08 -48.81
C GLU A 18 -13.56 3.19 -47.96
N ARG A 19 -12.24 3.25 -48.23
CA ARG A 19 -11.22 2.57 -47.41
C ARG A 19 -10.99 3.19 -46.03
N VAL A 20 -11.38 4.45 -45.81
CA VAL A 20 -11.24 5.13 -44.51
C VAL A 20 -12.46 4.90 -43.63
N GLU A 21 -13.66 4.80 -44.22
CA GLU A 21 -14.91 4.56 -43.48
C GLU A 21 -15.01 3.12 -42.95
N THR A 22 -14.39 2.14 -43.61
CA THR A 22 -14.35 0.74 -43.14
C THR A 22 -13.23 0.43 -42.14
N ALA A 23 -12.30 1.37 -41.89
CA ALA A 23 -11.15 1.18 -41.00
C ALA A 23 -11.24 1.99 -39.69
N THR A 24 -12.28 2.79 -39.48
CA THR A 24 -12.43 3.70 -38.33
C THR A 24 -13.46 3.25 -37.28
N THR A 25 -14.04 2.05 -37.43
CA THR A 25 -14.95 1.43 -36.44
C THR A 25 -14.36 0.20 -35.75
N VAL A 26 -13.03 0.12 -35.66
CA VAL A 26 -12.39 -0.74 -34.65
C VAL A 26 -11.82 0.19 -33.60
N ASP A 27 -12.52 0.22 -32.47
CA ASP A 27 -12.22 1.04 -31.31
C ASP A 27 -10.84 0.66 -30.75
N LYS A 28 -9.78 1.41 -31.13
CA LYS A 28 -8.39 1.18 -30.70
C LYS A 28 -8.17 1.37 -29.19
N PHE A 29 -9.21 1.69 -28.44
CA PHE A 29 -9.19 1.77 -26.99
C PHE A 29 -9.39 0.42 -26.30
N GLU A 30 -9.91 -0.61 -26.98
CA GLU A 30 -10.01 -1.95 -26.40
C GLU A 30 -8.65 -2.65 -26.31
N GLU A 31 -7.77 -2.48 -27.30
CA GLU A 31 -6.44 -3.12 -27.32
C GLU A 31 -5.46 -2.56 -26.29
N THR A 32 -5.70 -1.36 -25.75
CA THR A 32 -4.77 -0.68 -24.83
C THR A 32 -5.18 -0.78 -23.35
N LYS A 33 -6.33 -1.38 -23.06
CA LYS A 33 -6.81 -1.57 -21.67
C LYS A 33 -5.96 -2.54 -20.86
N ASP A 34 -5.36 -3.54 -21.52
CA ASP A 34 -4.55 -4.57 -20.84
C ASP A 34 -3.09 -4.14 -20.61
N LEU A 35 -2.60 -3.12 -21.33
CA LEU A 35 -1.22 -2.63 -21.22
C LEU A 35 -1.02 -1.63 -20.07
N ALA A 36 -2.10 -1.09 -19.50
CA ALA A 36 -2.07 -0.06 -18.46
C ALA A 36 -2.54 -0.54 -17.08
N GLN A 37 -2.62 -1.86 -16.85
CA GLN A 37 -2.74 -2.34 -15.47
C GLN A 37 -1.37 -2.21 -14.79
N PRO A 38 -1.23 -1.35 -13.74
CA PRO A 38 -0.06 -1.44 -12.88
C PRO A 38 0.00 -2.88 -12.35
N PRO A 39 1.19 -3.49 -12.18
CA PRO A 39 1.28 -4.87 -11.73
C PRO A 39 0.44 -5.01 -10.46
N THR A 40 -0.67 -5.73 -10.56
CA THR A 40 -1.47 -6.10 -9.41
C THR A 40 -0.51 -6.81 -8.48
N PRO A 41 -0.24 -6.27 -7.27
CA PRO A 41 0.69 -6.93 -6.38
C PRO A 41 0.11 -8.32 -6.12
N THR A 42 0.72 -9.35 -6.70
CA THR A 42 0.39 -10.73 -6.36
C THR A 42 0.46 -10.78 -4.85
N PRO A 43 -0.63 -11.12 -4.14
CA PRO A 43 -0.56 -11.26 -2.70
C PRO A 43 0.48 -12.32 -2.47
N SER A 44 1.66 -11.91 -2.00
CA SER A 44 2.68 -12.84 -1.56
C SER A 44 1.96 -13.75 -0.58
N THR A 45 1.83 -15.02 -0.92
CA THR A 45 1.27 -16.03 -0.02
C THR A 45 1.92 -15.77 1.33
N PRO A 46 1.15 -15.48 2.40
CA PRO A 46 1.74 -15.18 3.68
C PRO A 46 2.57 -16.42 4.01
N LYS A 47 3.90 -16.28 3.99
CA LYS A 47 4.79 -17.34 4.46
C LYS A 47 4.24 -17.70 5.83
N PRO A 48 3.88 -18.97 6.09
CA PRO A 48 3.45 -19.35 7.42
C PRO A 48 4.59 -18.94 8.35
N MET A 49 4.34 -17.95 9.21
CA MET A 49 5.27 -17.58 10.27
C MET A 49 5.34 -18.80 11.17
N ILE A 50 6.29 -19.70 10.89
CA ILE A 50 6.62 -20.82 11.75
C ILE A 50 6.81 -20.23 13.15
N GLY A 51 5.99 -20.75 14.06
CA GLY A 51 5.46 -20.01 15.20
C GLY A 51 6.53 -19.33 16.03
N ARG A 52 6.50 -18.00 16.03
CA ARG A 52 7.05 -17.24 17.14
C ARG A 52 6.02 -17.26 18.26
N LEU A 53 6.01 -18.35 19.05
CA LEU A 53 5.28 -18.41 20.31
C LEU A 53 5.92 -17.41 21.28
N SER A 54 5.62 -16.13 21.13
CA SER A 54 5.88 -15.18 22.20
C SER A 54 4.90 -15.49 23.33
N PRO A 55 5.36 -15.88 24.53
CA PRO A 55 4.46 -16.14 25.63
C PRO A 55 3.60 -14.89 25.87
N GLN A 56 2.28 -15.06 25.78
CA GLN A 56 1.33 -14.01 26.14
C GLN A 56 1.12 -14.11 27.64
N LEU A 57 1.70 -13.16 28.37
CA LEU A 57 1.48 -13.03 29.81
C LEU A 57 0.25 -12.16 30.03
N SER A 58 -0.73 -12.69 30.75
CA SER A 58 -1.84 -11.91 31.30
C SER A 58 -1.46 -11.46 32.71
N CYS A 59 -1.57 -10.16 33.00
CA CYS A 59 -1.46 -9.63 34.36
C CYS A 59 -2.74 -8.91 34.74
N THR A 60 -3.09 -8.99 36.02
CA THR A 60 -4.15 -8.18 36.62
C THR A 60 -3.53 -6.91 37.18
N ILE A 61 -4.12 -5.77 36.85
CA ILE A 61 -3.71 -4.45 37.36
C ILE A 61 -4.94 -3.75 37.94
N SER A 62 -4.70 -2.88 38.93
CA SER A 62 -5.75 -2.02 39.46
C SER A 62 -6.23 -1.04 38.37
N GLN A 63 -7.44 -0.51 38.53
CA GLN A 63 -7.99 0.49 37.61
C GLN A 63 -7.14 1.78 37.61
N GLU A 64 -6.66 2.20 38.79
CA GLU A 64 -5.79 3.37 38.93
C GLU A 64 -4.46 3.20 38.17
N ASP A 65 -3.84 2.02 38.25
CA ASP A 65 -2.57 1.77 37.56
C ASP A 65 -2.76 1.64 36.05
N LYS A 66 -3.92 1.14 35.61
CA LYS A 66 -4.31 1.15 34.20
C LYS A 66 -4.41 2.57 33.64
N GLU A 67 -4.99 3.49 34.41
CA GLU A 67 -5.10 4.90 34.01
C GLU A 67 -3.72 5.56 33.94
N LYS A 68 -2.86 5.33 34.93
CA LYS A 68 -1.46 5.79 34.92
C LYS A 68 -0.69 5.25 33.71
N LEU A 69 -0.82 3.95 33.42
CA LEU A 69 -0.18 3.30 32.28
C LEU A 69 -0.66 3.91 30.95
N THR A 70 -1.95 4.20 30.84
CA THR A 70 -2.53 4.82 29.64
C THR A 70 -2.00 6.25 29.45
N ALA A 71 -1.98 7.05 30.52
CA ALA A 71 -1.45 8.41 30.49
C ALA A 71 0.06 8.43 30.12
N LEU A 72 0.85 7.52 30.69
CA LEU A 72 2.26 7.34 30.34
C LEU A 72 2.44 6.97 28.86
N THR A 73 1.59 6.08 28.34
CA THR A 73 1.61 5.65 26.94
C THR A 73 1.37 6.81 25.98
N LEU A 74 0.35 7.62 26.27
CA LEU A 74 0.03 8.79 25.47
C LEU A 74 1.17 9.83 25.52
N ARG A 75 1.68 10.14 26.72
CA ARG A 75 2.76 11.11 26.90
C ARG A 75 4.04 10.70 26.16
N LEU A 76 4.43 9.44 26.25
CA LEU A 76 5.63 8.93 25.57
C LEU A 76 5.44 8.88 24.06
N SER A 77 4.24 8.53 23.60
CA SER A 77 3.92 8.52 22.16
C SER A 77 4.04 9.92 21.56
N MET A 78 3.47 10.93 22.23
CA MET A 78 3.59 12.33 21.82
C MET A 78 5.05 12.79 21.81
N ARG A 79 5.81 12.49 22.87
CA ARG A 79 7.23 12.90 22.97
C ARG A 79 8.11 12.27 21.90
N LYS A 80 7.84 11.02 21.52
CA LYS A 80 8.61 10.29 20.50
C LYS A 80 8.13 10.55 19.07
N GLY A 81 6.98 11.21 18.90
CA GLY A 81 6.35 11.42 17.60
C GLY A 81 5.93 10.12 16.92
N LYS A 82 5.72 9.04 17.70
CA LYS A 82 5.37 7.71 17.20
C LYS A 82 4.38 7.06 18.15
N ALA A 83 3.40 6.33 17.62
CA ALA A 83 2.49 5.53 18.43
C ALA A 83 3.28 4.41 19.14
N LEU A 84 3.22 4.39 20.47
CA LEU A 84 3.79 3.34 21.30
C LEU A 84 2.70 2.45 21.86
N ASN A 85 2.94 1.15 21.87
CA ASN A 85 2.05 0.19 22.49
C ASN A 85 2.30 0.11 24.00
N THR A 86 1.24 -0.13 24.76
CA THR A 86 1.30 -0.40 26.20
C THR A 86 2.27 -1.53 26.53
N SER A 87 2.31 -2.60 25.72
CA SER A 87 3.23 -3.72 25.88
C SER A 87 4.71 -3.33 25.78
N THR A 88 5.05 -2.32 24.97
CA THR A 88 6.42 -1.79 24.87
C THR A 88 6.82 -1.10 26.17
N ILE A 89 5.89 -0.38 26.80
CA ILE A 89 6.12 0.35 28.03
C ILE A 89 6.24 -0.61 29.21
N ILE A 90 5.36 -1.61 29.30
CA ILE A 90 5.46 -2.66 30.32
C ILE A 90 6.83 -3.34 30.27
N ARG A 91 7.32 -3.71 29.07
CA ARG A 91 8.67 -4.29 28.92
C ARG A 91 9.77 -3.35 29.38
N ALA A 92 9.63 -2.04 29.16
CA ALA A 92 10.60 -1.06 29.64
C ALA A 92 10.58 -0.95 31.16
N LEU A 93 9.39 -0.94 31.77
CA LEU A 93 9.21 -0.90 33.22
C LEU A 93 9.77 -2.15 33.90
N ILE A 94 9.54 -3.35 33.34
CA ILE A 94 10.11 -4.60 33.86
C ILE A 94 11.64 -4.53 33.88
N ARG A 95 12.27 -4.11 32.78
CA ARG A 95 13.74 -3.95 32.71
C ARG A 95 14.29 -2.89 33.66
N ILE A 96 13.48 -1.91 34.03
CA ILE A 96 13.85 -0.92 35.05
C ILE A 96 13.73 -1.58 36.42
N GLY A 97 12.62 -2.28 36.70
CA GLY A 97 12.43 -3.03 37.94
C GLY A 97 13.56 -4.02 38.21
N GLU A 98 14.00 -4.79 37.20
CA GLU A 98 15.16 -5.70 37.31
C GLU A 98 16.46 -4.98 37.73
N LYS A 99 16.63 -3.69 37.40
CA LYS A 99 17.82 -2.92 37.79
C LYS A 99 17.73 -2.39 39.22
N TYR A 100 16.53 -2.22 39.72
CA TYR A 100 16.24 -1.71 41.07
C TYR A 100 15.61 -2.81 41.93
N GLU A 101 15.93 -4.08 41.64
CA GLU A 101 15.33 -5.24 42.30
C GLU A 101 15.58 -5.19 43.82
N GLU A 102 16.80 -4.89 44.24
CA GLU A 102 17.18 -4.74 45.65
C GLU A 102 16.38 -3.63 46.38
N GLU A 103 15.93 -2.58 45.67
CA GLU A 103 15.10 -1.51 46.24
C GLU A 103 13.61 -1.87 46.28
N LEU A 104 13.20 -2.89 45.52
CA LEU A 104 11.82 -3.37 45.42
C LEU A 104 11.51 -4.51 46.40
N GLU A 105 12.53 -5.19 46.95
CA GLU A 105 12.40 -6.27 47.93
C GLU A 105 12.09 -5.82 49.38
N ILE A 106 11.75 -4.54 49.60
CA ILE A 106 11.42 -3.96 50.92
C ILE A 106 10.22 -4.66 51.57
#